data_AF-A0AAD6I1I8-F1
#
_entry.id   AF-A0AAD6I1I8-F1
#
_cell.length_a   1.000
_cell.length_b   1.000
_cell.length_c   1.000
_cell.angle_alpha   90.00
_cell.angle_beta   90.00
_cell.angle_gamma   90.00
#
_symmetry.space_group_name_H-M   'P 1'
#
loop_
_entity.id
_entity.type
_entity.pdbx_description
1 polymer ?
#
loop_
_entity_poly.entity_id
_entity_poly.type
_entity_poly.pdbx_seq_one_letter_code
_entity_poly.pdbx_strand_id
1 'polypeptide(L)'
;MRSTISRAFVQASLLSFASASPAPTAFANAAPADPVITASPVQHNPSPVVARNILSDVESDVDNVLSGLGSGLPSWVASGVPNFFQGFPTGDAVASSLGLNDDDLAALPTNVLNIDPYANWTNSGWNVRFHGNVYKQPNTSVSTLNKLADVFLVNTSISDLPKSQADQARNLTAEIFVVQQPEAAVNTIHLQPAAGQGSSGQPGGGGSSNTTGGIQDVTLPYNTTVEGDFDTFVPISSKGLTAGNETSAIQRLDVHVKNATIGNSTAYLVPPTGITIISDIDDILRVTKIYEPEQGLINSFARPFTAWENMPDIYRNWSTSLPDLHFHYLTTTPEQVTRSYMEFIYANYPGGSFDTRPLNFSDVSATLSIRKFLIQKVFETFPERKFILVADTSNSDVMRDYPKMATEFPGQVQCILLRNTSGTDSGDKFPYDTSGFKDLNQSNYMFFLHADDLTNLDLANGDCYNKSIPQNLTFSYQGLPGGLGATPTSVNGSANHTGAASALLKESASAKSLVALVAAMATATFMFL
;
A
#
# COMPACT_ATOMS: atom_id res chain seq x y z
N MET A 1 60.31 38.88 20.53
CA MET A 1 60.47 38.03 21.74
C MET A 1 59.97 38.81 22.96
N ARG A 2 59.04 38.21 23.71
CA ARG A 2 58.76 38.29 25.17
C ARG A 2 58.49 39.67 25.80
N SER A 3 57.26 39.94 26.24
CA SER A 3 56.61 39.61 27.55
C SER A 3 56.61 40.87 28.43
N THR A 4 55.69 41.14 29.35
CA THR A 4 55.32 40.31 30.50
C THR A 4 54.12 40.94 31.26
N ILE A 5 53.39 40.09 31.98
CA ILE A 5 52.23 40.34 32.84
C ILE A 5 52.67 40.70 34.27
N SER A 6 51.91 41.51 35.03
CA SER A 6 51.40 41.14 36.38
C SER A 6 50.55 42.21 37.09
N ARG A 7 49.61 41.69 37.91
CA ARG A 7 48.49 42.30 38.65
C ARG A 7 48.92 42.87 40.02
N ALA A 8 48.08 43.72 40.64
CA ALA A 8 47.40 43.45 41.95
C ALA A 8 46.82 44.68 42.68
N PHE A 9 45.55 44.53 43.13
CA PHE A 9 44.88 44.93 44.41
C PHE A 9 44.86 46.40 44.90
N VAL A 10 43.69 47.08 44.98
CA VAL A 10 42.58 47.10 45.97
C VAL A 10 42.71 48.23 47.00
N GLN A 11 41.70 49.12 47.09
CA GLN A 11 41.12 49.59 48.37
C GLN A 11 39.85 50.42 48.13
N ALA A 12 38.88 50.25 49.03
CA ALA A 12 37.60 50.95 49.06
C ALA A 12 37.48 51.75 50.36
N SER A 13 36.87 52.94 50.29
CA SER A 13 36.22 53.58 51.44
C SER A 13 35.29 54.69 50.96
N LEU A 14 34.00 54.50 51.29
CA LEU A 14 32.86 55.40 51.10
C LEU A 14 32.89 56.54 52.12
N LEU A 15 32.34 57.71 51.77
CA LEU A 15 31.56 58.55 52.68
C LEU A 15 30.67 59.53 51.90
N SER A 16 29.43 59.58 52.35
CA SER A 16 28.22 60.19 51.78
C SER A 16 28.09 61.68 52.11
N PHE A 17 27.24 62.42 51.37
CA PHE A 17 25.92 62.93 51.84
C PHE A 17 25.31 63.96 50.87
N ALA A 18 24.08 63.65 50.43
CA ALA A 18 22.88 64.50 50.28
C ALA A 18 22.91 65.76 49.36
N SER A 19 21.91 66.10 48.55
CA SER A 19 20.65 65.46 48.13
C SER A 19 19.99 66.40 47.10
N ALA A 20 19.63 65.86 45.92
CA ALA A 20 18.65 66.44 45.00
C ALA A 20 17.92 65.28 44.33
N SER A 21 16.58 65.26 44.42
CA SER A 21 15.73 64.17 43.96
C SER A 21 15.96 63.86 42.47
N PRO A 22 16.33 62.61 42.11
CA PRO A 22 16.44 62.22 40.72
C PRO A 22 15.07 61.88 40.12
N ALA A 23 15.03 62.03 38.80
CA ALA A 23 13.95 61.82 37.84
C ALA A 23 13.07 60.57 38.07
N PRO A 24 11.83 60.57 37.54
CA PRO A 24 10.89 59.45 37.65
C PRO A 24 11.53 58.12 37.24
N THR A 25 11.22 57.12 38.06
CA THR A 25 11.66 55.72 38.01
C THR A 25 11.62 55.14 36.60
N ALA A 26 12.71 54.50 36.18
CA ALA A 26 12.71 53.63 35.01
C ALA A 26 11.68 52.52 35.22
N PHE A 27 10.68 52.46 34.34
CA PHE A 27 9.91 51.23 34.18
C PHE A 27 10.85 50.16 33.62
N ALA A 28 10.79 48.97 34.23
CA ALA A 28 11.44 47.78 33.73
C ALA A 28 11.15 47.63 32.22
N ASN A 29 12.15 47.27 31.43
CA ASN A 29 11.95 46.74 30.08
C ASN A 29 11.13 45.46 30.21
N ALA A 30 9.80 45.60 30.19
CA ALA A 30 8.90 44.51 29.92
C ALA A 30 9.08 44.16 28.44
N ALA A 31 9.61 42.97 28.18
CA ALA A 31 9.53 42.36 26.87
C ALA A 31 8.05 42.35 26.40
N PRO A 32 7.78 42.53 25.09
CA PRO A 32 6.43 42.36 24.58
C PRO A 32 5.91 40.98 24.99
N ALA A 33 4.67 40.94 25.46
CA ALA A 33 4.01 39.70 25.88
C ALA A 33 4.04 38.69 24.73
N ASP A 34 4.50 37.47 25.03
CA ASP A 34 4.45 36.35 24.11
C ASP A 34 3.01 36.14 23.61
N PRO A 35 2.82 35.80 22.33
CA PRO A 35 1.50 35.42 21.83
C PRO A 35 0.98 34.22 22.63
N VAL A 36 -0.16 34.42 23.30
CA VAL A 36 -0.90 33.35 23.95
C VAL A 36 -1.44 32.45 22.84
N ILE A 37 -0.79 31.30 22.63
CA ILE A 37 -1.36 30.21 21.84
C ILE A 37 -2.50 29.64 22.67
N THR A 38 -3.73 30.06 22.37
CA THR A 38 -4.92 29.33 22.80
C THR A 38 -4.94 27.99 22.10
N ALA A 39 -4.86 26.90 22.87
CA ALA A 39 -5.04 25.55 22.35
C ALA A 39 -6.42 25.46 21.66
N SER A 40 -6.43 25.06 20.39
CA SER A 40 -7.66 24.65 19.72
C SER A 40 -8.18 23.42 20.46
N PRO A 41 -9.48 23.35 20.84
CA PRO A 41 -10.01 22.18 21.52
C PRO A 41 -9.93 20.97 20.57
N VAL A 42 -9.04 20.04 20.89
CA VAL A 42 -9.01 18.71 20.26
C VAL A 42 -10.23 17.96 20.78
N GLN A 43 -11.24 17.78 19.92
CA GLN A 43 -12.33 16.85 20.19
C GLN A 43 -11.77 15.42 20.11
N HIS A 44 -11.56 14.79 21.26
CA HIS A 44 -11.44 13.35 21.36
C HIS A 44 -12.83 12.72 21.27
N ASN A 45 -13.37 12.62 20.06
CA ASN A 45 -14.42 11.66 19.78
C ASN A 45 -13.72 10.41 19.19
N PRO A 46 -13.49 9.35 19.98
CA PRO A 46 -13.15 8.08 19.38
C PRO A 46 -14.25 7.70 18.39
N SER A 47 -13.90 7.55 17.12
CA SER A 47 -14.78 6.94 16.14
C SER A 47 -15.20 5.57 16.70
N PRO A 48 -16.50 5.21 16.65
CA PRO A 48 -16.93 3.89 17.10
C PRO A 48 -16.14 2.83 16.35
N VAL A 49 -15.60 1.85 17.08
CA VAL A 49 -15.04 0.63 16.48
C VAL A 49 -16.20 -0.08 15.79
N VAL A 50 -16.29 0.07 14.47
CA VAL A 50 -17.31 -0.61 13.68
C VAL A 50 -16.84 -2.04 13.46
N ALA A 51 -17.54 -2.99 14.07
CA ALA A 51 -17.35 -4.41 13.85
C ALA A 51 -17.44 -4.75 12.35
N ARG A 52 -16.62 -5.71 11.91
CA ARG A 52 -16.39 -6.19 10.53
C ARG A 52 -17.65 -6.71 9.80
N ASN A 53 -18.65 -5.88 9.51
CA ASN A 53 -19.86 -6.31 8.78
C ASN A 53 -20.61 -5.16 8.07
N ILE A 54 -19.94 -4.40 7.19
CA ILE A 54 -20.63 -3.45 6.29
C ILE A 54 -20.08 -3.61 4.87
N LEU A 55 -20.60 -4.60 4.13
CA LEU A 55 -20.35 -4.86 2.71
C LEU A 55 -21.59 -4.60 1.83
N SER A 56 -22.73 -4.22 2.42
CA SER A 56 -24.05 -4.23 1.76
C SER A 56 -24.25 -3.16 0.67
N ASP A 57 -23.48 -2.06 0.70
CA ASP A 57 -23.81 -0.87 -0.10
C ASP A 57 -23.07 -0.81 -1.44
N VAL A 58 -22.06 -1.68 -1.64
CA VAL A 58 -21.36 -1.87 -2.94
C VAL A 58 -21.96 -3.07 -3.72
N GLU A 59 -22.67 -3.97 -3.04
CA GLU A 59 -23.33 -5.13 -3.66
C GLU A 59 -24.41 -4.72 -4.67
N SER A 60 -25.18 -3.65 -4.43
CA SER A 60 -26.41 -3.39 -5.21
C SER A 60 -26.21 -3.05 -6.69
N ASP A 61 -25.14 -2.35 -7.06
CA ASP A 61 -24.89 -1.96 -8.47
C ASP A 61 -24.18 -3.08 -9.26
N VAL A 62 -23.40 -3.90 -8.57
CA VAL A 62 -22.69 -5.04 -9.14
C VAL A 62 -23.64 -6.24 -9.30
N ASP A 63 -24.52 -6.48 -8.33
CA ASP A 63 -25.50 -7.57 -8.33
C ASP A 63 -26.52 -7.49 -9.47
N ASN A 64 -26.86 -6.30 -9.98
CA ASN A 64 -27.79 -6.17 -11.10
C ASN A 64 -27.19 -6.64 -12.44
N VAL A 65 -25.87 -6.55 -12.60
CA VAL A 65 -25.15 -7.04 -13.80
C VAL A 65 -24.70 -8.49 -13.61
N LEU A 66 -24.31 -8.87 -12.38
CA LEU A 66 -23.89 -10.23 -12.04
C LEU A 66 -25.05 -11.21 -11.83
N SER A 67 -26.25 -10.76 -11.45
CA SER A 67 -27.44 -11.63 -11.31
C SER A 67 -27.88 -12.29 -12.63
N GLY A 68 -27.52 -11.70 -13.77
CA GLY A 68 -27.70 -12.30 -15.09
C GLY A 68 -26.70 -13.43 -15.42
N LEU A 69 -25.64 -13.59 -14.62
CA LEU A 69 -24.55 -14.56 -14.81
C LEU A 69 -24.66 -15.79 -13.88
N GLY A 70 -25.73 -15.84 -13.07
CA GLY A 70 -25.98 -16.90 -12.09
C GLY A 70 -25.35 -16.62 -10.72
N SER A 71 -25.92 -17.20 -9.66
CA SER A 71 -25.51 -17.04 -8.25
C SER A 71 -24.14 -17.68 -7.90
N GLY A 72 -23.25 -17.82 -8.88
CA GLY A 72 -22.02 -18.62 -8.77
C GLY A 72 -20.72 -17.80 -8.71
N LEU A 73 -20.78 -16.48 -8.85
CA LEU A 73 -19.59 -15.64 -8.72
C LEU A 73 -19.33 -15.29 -7.24
N PRO A 74 -18.13 -15.55 -6.71
CA PRO A 74 -17.84 -15.25 -5.31
C PRO A 74 -17.98 -13.76 -4.97
N SER A 75 -18.47 -13.44 -3.77
CA SER A 75 -18.65 -12.05 -3.29
C SER A 75 -17.39 -11.18 -3.36
N TRP A 76 -16.21 -11.80 -3.31
CA TRP A 76 -14.96 -11.06 -3.40
C TRP A 76 -14.67 -10.48 -4.79
N VAL A 77 -15.31 -10.99 -5.85
CA VAL A 77 -15.25 -10.40 -7.19
C VAL A 77 -15.71 -8.95 -7.15
N ALA A 78 -16.64 -8.57 -6.27
CA ALA A 78 -17.04 -7.18 -6.08
C ALA A 78 -16.09 -6.40 -5.13
N SER A 79 -15.54 -7.08 -4.11
CA SER A 79 -14.69 -6.43 -3.09
C SER A 79 -13.23 -6.18 -3.52
N GLY A 80 -12.72 -6.95 -4.49
CA GLY A 80 -11.31 -6.95 -4.91
C GLY A 80 -10.34 -7.66 -3.96
N VAL A 81 -10.81 -8.15 -2.81
CA VAL A 81 -9.99 -8.86 -1.81
C VAL A 81 -10.36 -10.34 -1.76
N PRO A 82 -9.46 -11.28 -2.14
CA PRO A 82 -9.78 -12.70 -2.14
C PRO A 82 -10.32 -13.19 -0.78
N ASN A 83 -11.46 -13.90 -0.79
CA ASN A 83 -12.13 -14.34 0.44
C ASN A 83 -11.26 -15.21 1.36
N PHE A 84 -10.26 -15.92 0.82
CA PHE A 84 -9.40 -16.80 1.61
C PHE A 84 -8.38 -16.08 2.50
N PHE A 85 -8.17 -14.78 2.27
CA PHE A 85 -7.38 -13.93 3.18
C PHE A 85 -8.25 -13.19 4.21
N GLN A 86 -9.55 -13.50 4.29
CA GLN A 86 -10.46 -12.87 5.24
C GLN A 86 -10.61 -13.73 6.49
N GLY A 87 -10.82 -13.05 7.63
CA GLY A 87 -11.17 -13.74 8.89
C GLY A 87 -10.02 -14.45 9.61
N PHE A 88 -8.76 -14.09 9.32
CA PHE A 88 -7.63 -14.61 10.08
C PHE A 88 -7.78 -14.35 11.59
N PRO A 89 -7.45 -15.34 12.44
CA PRO A 89 -7.55 -15.17 13.89
C PRO A 89 -6.54 -14.13 14.35
N THR A 90 -6.88 -13.41 15.42
CA THR A 90 -6.03 -12.39 16.05
C THR A 90 -6.11 -12.50 17.57
N GLY A 91 -5.07 -12.05 18.27
CA GLY A 91 -5.00 -11.95 19.72
C GLY A 91 -5.49 -13.21 20.44
N ASP A 92 -6.49 -13.03 21.29
CA ASP A 92 -7.08 -14.08 22.14
C ASP A 92 -7.64 -15.26 21.34
N ALA A 93 -8.09 -15.05 20.10
CA ALA A 93 -8.58 -16.14 19.25
C ALA A 93 -7.43 -17.10 18.88
N VAL A 94 -6.24 -16.56 18.59
CA VAL A 94 -5.04 -17.37 18.34
C VAL A 94 -4.63 -18.09 19.62
N ALA A 95 -4.52 -17.37 20.74
CA ALA A 95 -4.15 -17.95 22.03
C ALA A 95 -5.10 -19.10 22.44
N SER A 96 -6.41 -18.88 22.32
CA SER A 96 -7.44 -19.89 22.59
C SER A 96 -7.35 -21.08 21.65
N SER A 97 -7.11 -20.86 20.34
CA SER A 97 -6.98 -21.93 19.35
C SER A 97 -5.78 -22.85 19.60
N LEU A 98 -4.74 -22.31 20.23
CA LEU A 98 -3.50 -23.01 20.57
C LEU A 98 -3.44 -23.48 22.03
N GLY A 99 -4.44 -23.14 22.84
CA GLY A 99 -4.49 -23.51 24.26
C GLY A 99 -3.42 -22.81 25.13
N LEU A 100 -3.00 -21.61 24.73
CA LEU A 100 -1.97 -20.83 25.43
C LEU A 100 -2.59 -20.05 26.60
N ASN A 101 -1.88 -19.98 27.72
CA ASN A 101 -2.21 -19.08 28.83
C ASN A 101 -1.26 -17.86 28.87
N ASP A 102 -1.52 -16.92 29.79
CA ASP A 102 -0.76 -15.69 29.92
C ASP A 102 0.73 -15.92 30.26
N ASP A 103 1.05 -16.96 31.06
CA ASP A 103 2.42 -17.30 31.41
C ASP A 103 3.19 -17.84 30.19
N ASP A 104 2.54 -18.67 29.37
CA ASP A 104 3.10 -19.17 28.11
C ASP A 104 3.43 -18.00 27.19
N LEU A 105 2.50 -17.05 27.04
CA LEU A 105 2.71 -15.86 26.23
C LEU A 105 3.79 -14.96 26.82
N ALA A 106 3.83 -14.76 28.13
CA ALA A 106 4.85 -13.94 28.80
C ALA A 106 6.27 -14.46 28.57
N ALA A 107 6.45 -15.78 28.43
CA ALA A 107 7.73 -16.42 28.17
C ALA A 107 8.22 -16.28 26.71
N LEU A 108 7.34 -15.94 25.76
CA LEU A 108 7.71 -15.81 24.34
C LEU A 108 8.41 -14.49 24.05
N PRO A 109 9.41 -14.49 23.15
CA PRO A 109 10.06 -13.27 22.71
C PRO A 109 9.07 -12.37 21.96
N THR A 110 9.28 -11.05 22.08
CA THR A 110 8.56 -10.06 21.28
C THR A 110 9.21 -9.93 19.91
N ASN A 111 8.38 -10.04 18.88
CA ASN A 111 8.76 -9.85 17.49
C ASN A 111 8.12 -8.57 16.96
N VAL A 112 8.77 -7.99 15.96
CA VAL A 112 8.19 -6.88 15.20
C VAL A 112 8.20 -7.24 13.72
N LEU A 113 7.02 -7.22 13.10
CA LEU A 113 6.91 -7.08 11.66
C LEU A 113 7.12 -5.60 11.35
N ASN A 114 8.27 -5.26 10.80
CA ASN A 114 8.59 -3.91 10.40
C ASN A 114 8.48 -3.85 8.87
N ILE A 115 7.46 -3.17 8.36
CA ILE A 115 7.22 -3.08 6.92
C ILE A 115 8.17 -2.00 6.36
N ASP A 116 8.81 -2.28 5.23
CA ASP A 116 9.82 -1.39 4.62
C ASP A 116 9.27 0.03 4.38
N PRO A 117 9.64 1.01 5.21
CA PRO A 117 8.95 2.30 5.21
C PRO A 117 9.47 3.23 4.11
N TYR A 118 8.64 4.18 3.69
CA TYR A 118 9.10 5.36 2.96
C TYR A 118 9.23 6.57 3.90
N ALA A 119 10.04 7.54 3.48
CA ALA A 119 10.19 8.82 4.15
C ALA A 119 10.08 9.97 3.16
N ASN A 120 9.35 11.02 3.52
CA ASN A 120 9.26 12.25 2.74
C ASN A 120 10.11 13.36 3.34
N TRP A 121 10.42 14.34 2.49
CA TRP A 121 11.09 15.56 2.92
C TRP A 121 10.05 16.62 3.29
N THR A 122 10.20 17.20 4.48
CA THR A 122 9.31 18.24 5.02
C THR A 122 10.11 19.50 5.36
N ASN A 123 9.44 20.58 5.75
CA ASN A 123 10.10 21.79 6.26
C ASN A 123 10.98 21.53 7.50
N SER A 124 10.73 20.43 8.22
CA SER A 124 11.49 20.01 9.40
C SER A 124 12.56 18.96 9.10
N GLY A 125 12.76 18.60 7.82
CA GLY A 125 13.68 17.56 7.37
C GLY A 125 12.98 16.25 7.01
N TRP A 126 13.74 15.15 7.04
CA TRP A 126 13.25 13.81 6.72
C TRP A 126 12.25 13.32 7.75
N ASN A 127 11.13 12.76 7.29
CA ASN A 127 10.04 12.26 8.11
C ASN A 127 9.66 10.86 7.64
N VAL A 128 9.95 9.85 8.47
CA VAL A 128 9.86 8.42 8.11
C VAL A 128 8.54 7.85 8.62
N ARG A 129 7.77 7.17 7.76
CA ARG A 129 6.54 6.47 8.17
C ARG A 129 6.87 5.08 8.68
N PHE A 130 7.06 4.92 9.99
CA PHE A 130 7.21 3.58 10.57
C PHE A 130 5.85 2.91 10.70
N HIS A 131 5.72 1.70 10.15
CA HIS A 131 4.49 0.94 10.26
C HIS A 131 4.73 -0.58 10.26
N GLY A 132 3.79 -1.30 10.86
CA GLY A 132 3.83 -2.76 10.99
C GLY A 132 3.16 -3.22 12.29
N ASN A 133 3.60 -4.37 12.81
CA ASN A 133 2.91 -5.06 13.90
C ASN A 133 3.87 -5.62 14.95
N VAL A 134 3.52 -5.49 16.23
CA VAL A 134 4.20 -6.14 17.35
C VAL A 134 3.42 -7.37 17.78
N TYR A 135 4.09 -8.52 17.84
CA TYR A 135 3.44 -9.79 18.14
C TYR A 135 4.37 -10.79 18.82
N LYS A 136 3.80 -11.87 19.34
CA LYS A 136 4.50 -13.06 19.84
C LYS A 136 4.25 -14.24 18.92
N GLN A 137 5.30 -15.02 18.66
CA GLN A 137 5.22 -16.24 17.86
C GLN A 137 5.11 -17.45 18.79
N PRO A 138 3.97 -18.15 18.83
CA PRO A 138 3.84 -19.38 19.61
C PRO A 138 4.76 -20.49 19.10
N ASN A 139 5.27 -21.30 20.02
CA ASN A 139 6.00 -22.52 19.67
C ASN A 139 5.00 -23.64 19.34
N THR A 140 4.54 -23.67 18.09
CA THR A 140 3.49 -24.58 17.64
C THR A 140 4.08 -25.88 17.08
N SER A 141 3.60 -27.03 17.57
CA SER A 141 4.06 -28.34 17.10
C SER A 141 3.78 -28.55 15.60
N VAL A 142 4.59 -29.36 14.92
CA VAL A 142 4.37 -29.72 13.51
C VAL A 142 2.98 -30.33 13.29
N SER A 143 2.51 -31.20 14.20
CA SER A 143 1.16 -31.78 14.09
C SER A 143 0.05 -30.74 14.20
N THR A 144 0.22 -29.74 15.06
CA THR A 144 -0.75 -28.64 15.18
C THR A 144 -0.71 -27.74 13.96
N LEU A 145 0.47 -27.36 13.48
CA LEU A 145 0.62 -26.57 12.25
C LEU A 145 0.02 -27.30 11.03
N ASN A 146 0.20 -28.61 10.92
CA ASN A 146 -0.44 -29.40 9.86
C ASN A 146 -1.96 -29.30 9.91
N LYS A 147 -2.56 -29.50 11.09
CA LYS A 147 -4.01 -29.41 11.29
C LYS A 147 -4.55 -28.01 10.96
N LEU A 148 -3.82 -26.96 11.33
CA LEU A 148 -4.21 -25.58 11.04
C LEU A 148 -4.05 -25.24 9.55
N ALA A 149 -2.98 -25.74 8.91
CA ALA A 149 -2.75 -25.54 7.49
C ALA A 149 -3.85 -26.18 6.61
N ASP A 150 -4.33 -27.37 6.99
CA ASP A 150 -5.41 -28.06 6.28
C ASP A 150 -6.71 -27.23 6.21
N VAL A 151 -6.92 -26.25 7.10
CA VAL A 151 -8.07 -25.33 7.03
C VAL A 151 -8.01 -24.44 5.79
N PHE A 152 -6.80 -24.09 5.33
CA PHE A 152 -6.59 -23.22 4.17
C PHE A 152 -6.39 -24.01 2.87
N LEU A 153 -5.99 -25.28 2.97
CA LEU A 153 -5.75 -26.16 1.84
C LEU A 153 -7.06 -26.83 1.37
N VAL A 154 -7.92 -26.06 0.70
CA VAL A 154 -9.20 -26.58 0.18
C VAL A 154 -8.96 -27.72 -0.82
N ASN A 155 -9.71 -28.82 -0.68
CA ASN A 155 -9.66 -30.02 -1.54
C ASN A 155 -8.30 -30.76 -1.58
N THR A 156 -7.37 -30.42 -0.70
CA THR A 156 -6.12 -31.16 -0.51
C THR A 156 -5.79 -31.26 0.99
N SER A 157 -4.72 -31.96 1.35
CA SER A 157 -4.19 -31.96 2.70
C SER A 157 -2.69 -31.81 2.65
N ILE A 158 -2.13 -31.23 3.70
CA ILE A 158 -0.70 -31.10 3.87
C ILE A 158 0.03 -32.44 3.82
N SER A 159 -0.63 -33.56 4.15
CA SER A 159 -0.05 -34.90 4.01
C SER A 159 0.12 -35.35 2.57
N ASP A 160 -0.67 -34.78 1.66
CA ASP A 160 -0.68 -35.13 0.24
C ASP A 160 0.28 -34.22 -0.56
N LEU A 161 0.76 -33.14 0.06
CA LEU A 161 1.68 -32.19 -0.55
C LEU A 161 3.12 -32.72 -0.58
N PRO A 162 3.89 -32.38 -1.64
CA PRO A 162 5.34 -32.55 -1.62
C PRO A 162 5.97 -31.87 -0.40
N LYS A 163 7.07 -32.42 0.12
CA LYS A 163 7.72 -31.95 1.35
C LYS A 163 7.94 -30.43 1.37
N SER A 164 8.47 -29.85 0.29
CA SER A 164 8.72 -28.41 0.20
C SER A 164 7.44 -27.58 0.30
N GLN A 165 6.34 -28.06 -0.29
CA GLN A 165 5.05 -27.38 -0.24
C GLN A 165 4.40 -27.50 1.15
N ALA A 166 4.56 -28.65 1.80
CA ALA A 166 4.15 -28.84 3.19
C ALA A 166 4.98 -28.01 4.17
N ASP A 167 6.28 -27.81 3.91
CA ASP A 167 7.13 -26.91 4.69
C ASP A 167 6.64 -25.44 4.53
N GLN A 168 6.34 -25.00 3.30
CA GLN A 168 5.81 -23.66 3.05
C GLN A 168 4.43 -23.42 3.67
N ALA A 169 3.50 -24.37 3.53
CA ALA A 169 2.18 -24.29 4.14
C ALA A 169 2.25 -24.14 5.66
N ARG A 170 3.19 -24.84 6.31
CA ARG A 170 3.44 -24.68 7.75
C ARG A 170 4.02 -23.31 8.09
N ASN A 171 4.98 -22.81 7.31
CA ASN A 171 5.59 -21.51 7.56
C ASN A 171 4.54 -20.39 7.48
N LEU A 172 3.73 -20.39 6.41
CA LEU A 172 2.67 -19.40 6.25
C LEU A 172 1.60 -19.53 7.33
N THR A 173 1.26 -20.77 7.72
CA THR A 173 0.33 -20.99 8.85
C THR A 173 0.91 -20.45 10.14
N ALA A 174 2.21 -20.62 10.41
CA ALA A 174 2.86 -20.04 11.58
C ALA A 174 2.83 -18.50 11.57
N GLU A 175 2.98 -17.88 10.38
CA GLU A 175 2.84 -16.43 10.19
C GLU A 175 1.42 -15.92 10.49
N ILE A 176 0.39 -16.69 10.12
CA ILE A 176 -1.02 -16.33 10.40
C ILE A 176 -1.33 -16.45 11.89
N PHE A 177 -0.85 -17.51 12.54
CA PHE A 177 -1.15 -17.82 13.95
C PHE A 177 -0.14 -17.17 14.90
N VAL A 178 -0.07 -15.84 14.84
CA VAL A 178 0.69 -15.00 15.77
C VAL A 178 -0.23 -14.31 16.77
N VAL A 179 0.29 -13.99 17.95
CA VAL A 179 -0.47 -13.30 19.00
C VAL A 179 -0.06 -11.83 19.04
N GLN A 180 -0.88 -10.96 18.49
CA GLN A 180 -0.69 -9.51 18.50
C GLN A 180 -0.50 -8.99 19.93
N GLN A 181 0.35 -7.98 20.12
CA GLN A 181 0.62 -7.38 21.43
C GLN A 181 -0.09 -6.01 21.55
N PRO A 182 -1.25 -5.95 22.24
CA PRO A 182 -2.00 -4.71 22.40
C PRO A 182 -1.29 -3.71 23.32
N GLU A 183 -1.42 -2.41 23.02
CA GLU A 183 -0.95 -1.31 23.88
C GLU A 183 0.53 -1.42 24.30
N ALA A 184 1.34 -2.08 23.48
CA ALA A 184 2.75 -2.31 23.73
C ALA A 184 3.59 -1.15 23.19
N ALA A 185 4.61 -0.73 23.93
CA ALA A 185 5.59 0.21 23.39
C ALA A 185 6.46 -0.51 22.34
N VAL A 186 6.55 0.06 21.14
CA VAL A 186 7.54 -0.41 20.16
C VAL A 186 8.92 -0.04 20.67
N ASN A 187 9.81 -1.04 20.79
CA ASN A 187 11.17 -0.81 21.25
C ASN A 187 11.89 0.21 20.34
N THR A 188 12.93 0.83 20.90
CA THR A 188 13.76 1.81 20.18
C THR A 188 14.20 1.27 18.81
N ILE A 189 13.96 2.08 17.77
CA ILE A 189 14.34 1.79 16.41
C ILE A 189 15.72 2.38 16.14
N HIS A 190 16.68 1.53 15.80
CA HIS A 190 18.00 1.94 15.34
C HIS A 190 18.01 2.09 13.83
N LEU A 191 18.45 3.24 13.34
CA LEU A 191 18.68 3.53 11.94
C LEU A 191 20.18 3.60 11.67
N GLN A 192 20.61 3.08 10.53
CA GLN A 192 21.98 3.24 10.03
C GLN A 192 21.99 3.21 8.49
N PRO A 193 23.00 3.77 7.82
CA PRO A 193 23.13 3.64 6.37
C PRO A 193 23.02 2.19 5.90
N ALA A 194 22.18 1.93 4.91
CA ALA A 194 22.01 0.59 4.37
C ALA A 194 23.30 0.11 3.68
N ALA A 195 23.73 -1.11 3.99
CA ALA A 195 25.02 -1.64 3.50
C ALA A 195 25.07 -1.88 1.97
N GLY A 196 23.92 -1.92 1.28
CA GLY A 196 23.83 -2.20 -0.15
C GLY A 196 22.74 -1.41 -0.87
N GLN A 197 22.90 -1.21 -2.19
CA GLN A 197 22.00 -0.40 -3.04
C GLN A 197 20.73 -1.13 -3.49
N GLY A 198 20.55 -2.42 -3.19
CA GLY A 198 19.25 -3.12 -3.29
C GLY A 198 19.04 -4.05 -2.08
N SER A 199 17.78 -4.27 -1.66
CA SER A 199 17.41 -5.37 -0.76
C SER A 199 17.53 -6.75 -1.43
N SER A 200 17.90 -6.79 -2.72
CA SER A 200 17.94 -7.99 -3.57
C SER A 200 19.34 -8.48 -3.98
N GLY A 201 20.42 -7.90 -3.43
CA GLY A 201 21.78 -8.22 -3.88
C GLY A 201 22.11 -7.77 -5.31
N GLN A 202 21.20 -7.04 -5.98
CA GLN A 202 21.44 -6.45 -7.30
C GLN A 202 22.10 -5.06 -7.18
N PRO A 203 23.06 -4.72 -8.06
CA PRO A 203 23.53 -3.34 -8.20
C PRO A 203 22.38 -2.44 -8.69
N GLY A 204 22.09 -1.33 -7.98
CA GLY A 204 21.25 -0.24 -8.49
C GLY A 204 19.75 -0.31 -8.19
N GLY A 205 19.35 -0.64 -6.96
CA GLY A 205 17.94 -0.60 -6.56
C GLY A 205 17.38 0.82 -6.60
N GLY A 206 16.42 1.06 -7.50
CA GLY A 206 15.54 2.24 -7.57
C GLY A 206 16.24 3.57 -7.37
N GLY A 207 17.20 3.93 -8.24
CA GLY A 207 17.82 5.26 -8.18
C GLY A 207 18.55 5.58 -6.86
N SER A 208 18.87 4.57 -6.05
CA SER A 208 19.49 4.76 -4.74
C SER A 208 20.94 5.23 -4.83
N SER A 209 21.34 6.06 -3.87
CA SER A 209 22.69 6.56 -3.68
C SER A 209 23.42 5.87 -2.53
N ASN A 210 24.75 5.97 -2.51
CA ASN A 210 25.54 5.54 -1.36
C ASN A 210 25.26 6.44 -0.16
N THR A 211 24.36 6.00 0.71
CA THR A 211 23.95 6.75 1.90
C THR A 211 25.11 6.70 2.90
N THR A 212 25.53 7.86 3.42
CA THR A 212 26.72 7.97 4.30
C THR A 212 26.39 8.46 5.71
N GLY A 213 25.12 8.78 6.00
CA GLY A 213 24.68 9.34 7.27
C GLY A 213 23.35 8.76 7.76
N GLY A 214 22.82 9.33 8.83
CA GLY A 214 21.50 8.97 9.38
C GLY A 214 21.53 8.03 10.58
N ILE A 215 22.72 7.67 11.12
CA ILE A 215 22.83 6.78 12.29
C ILE A 215 22.16 7.40 13.51
N GLN A 216 21.04 6.85 13.96
CA GLN A 216 20.30 7.34 15.11
C GLN A 216 19.36 6.32 15.72
N ASP A 217 18.96 6.61 16.95
CA ASP A 217 17.89 5.89 17.62
C ASP A 217 16.63 6.76 17.58
N VAL A 218 15.50 6.14 17.28
CA VAL A 218 14.17 6.75 17.19
C VAL A 218 13.24 6.00 18.14
N THR A 219 12.35 6.72 18.81
CA THR A 219 11.28 6.14 19.64
C THR A 219 9.96 6.57 19.05
N LEU A 220 9.04 5.62 18.88
CA LEU A 220 7.72 5.95 18.38
C LEU A 220 6.92 6.72 19.43
N PRO A 221 6.08 7.69 19.02
CA PRO A 221 5.36 8.56 19.94
C PRO A 221 4.21 7.87 20.72
N TYR A 222 3.77 6.70 20.27
CA TYR A 222 2.61 5.99 20.84
C TYR A 222 2.86 4.48 20.93
N ASN A 223 2.07 3.82 21.77
CA ASN A 223 2.00 2.37 21.85
C ASN A 223 1.20 1.80 20.66
N THR A 224 1.30 0.50 20.48
CA THR A 224 0.52 -0.22 19.48
C THR A 224 -0.98 -0.17 19.73
N THR A 225 -1.76 -0.42 18.69
CA THR A 225 -3.22 -0.58 18.74
C THR A 225 -3.60 -1.87 19.49
N VAL A 226 -4.90 -2.16 19.64
CA VAL A 226 -5.34 -3.43 20.24
C VAL A 226 -5.00 -4.64 19.35
N GLU A 227 -4.87 -4.42 18.05
CA GLU A 227 -4.37 -5.39 17.08
C GLU A 227 -2.84 -5.42 17.00
N GLY A 228 -2.11 -4.69 17.85
CA GLY A 228 -0.64 -4.70 17.86
C GLY A 228 0.01 -3.85 16.75
N ASP A 229 -0.78 -3.07 16.01
CA ASP A 229 -0.28 -2.25 14.90
C ASP A 229 0.38 -0.97 15.38
N PHE A 230 1.35 -0.49 14.62
CA PHE A 230 1.83 0.89 14.66
C PHE A 230 1.86 1.44 13.23
N ASP A 231 1.49 2.69 13.04
CA ASP A 231 1.64 3.44 11.77
C ASP A 231 1.79 4.92 12.12
N THR A 232 2.99 5.46 11.99
CA THR A 232 3.27 6.83 12.37
C THR A 232 4.46 7.42 11.64
N PHE A 233 4.33 8.68 11.26
CA PHE A 233 5.42 9.48 10.74
C PHE A 233 6.25 10.05 11.88
N VAL A 234 7.57 9.81 11.84
CA VAL A 234 8.51 10.31 12.83
C VAL A 234 9.62 11.12 12.14
N PRO A 235 9.81 12.39 12.54
CA PRO A 235 10.94 13.20 12.07
C PRO A 235 12.26 12.59 12.53
N ILE A 236 13.21 12.48 11.61
CA ILE A 236 14.57 12.02 11.91
C ILE A 236 15.57 13.15 11.72
N SER A 237 16.64 13.14 12.50
CA SER A 237 17.75 14.07 12.31
C SER A 237 18.53 13.70 11.04
N SER A 238 18.95 14.68 10.24
CA SER A 238 19.69 14.39 8.99
C SER A 238 20.99 13.62 9.26
N LYS A 239 21.80 14.02 10.26
CA LYS A 239 23.05 13.33 10.64
C LYS A 239 23.92 12.86 9.45
N GLY A 240 24.14 13.74 8.46
CA GLY A 240 24.90 13.44 7.24
C GLY A 240 24.09 12.93 6.06
N LEU A 241 22.77 12.75 6.21
CA LEU A 241 21.84 12.57 5.09
C LEU A 241 21.78 13.85 4.25
N THR A 242 21.79 13.68 2.92
CA THR A 242 21.51 14.77 1.99
C THR A 242 20.06 15.22 2.17
N ALA A 243 19.81 16.53 2.12
CA ALA A 243 18.44 17.05 2.19
C ALA A 243 17.63 16.58 0.97
N GLY A 244 16.36 16.22 1.18
CA GLY A 244 15.53 15.64 0.12
C GLY A 244 15.28 16.59 -1.05
N ASN A 245 15.29 17.90 -0.82
CA ASN A 245 15.21 18.93 -1.86
C ASN A 245 16.56 19.24 -2.53
N GLU A 246 17.66 18.61 -2.12
CA GLU A 246 19.00 18.79 -2.67
C GLU A 246 19.50 17.54 -3.42
N THR A 247 18.66 16.50 -3.53
CA THR A 247 19.01 15.24 -4.21
C THR A 247 17.84 14.70 -5.02
N SER A 248 18.12 14.07 -6.16
CA SER A 248 17.16 13.24 -6.89
C SER A 248 17.31 11.75 -6.58
N ALA A 249 18.38 11.36 -5.90
CA ALA A 249 18.67 9.97 -5.57
C ALA A 249 17.98 9.54 -4.27
N ILE A 250 17.49 8.31 -4.25
CA ILE A 250 16.91 7.70 -3.04
C ILE A 250 18.03 7.46 -2.03
N GLN A 251 17.78 7.76 -0.75
CA GLN A 251 18.68 7.40 0.35
C GLN A 251 18.07 6.24 1.14
N ARG A 252 18.90 5.35 1.67
CA ARG A 252 18.44 4.12 2.31
C ARG A 252 19.06 3.93 3.68
N LEU A 253 18.21 3.61 4.65
CA LEU A 253 18.62 3.30 6.01
C LEU A 253 18.15 1.90 6.38
N ASP A 254 19.06 1.06 6.88
CA ASP A 254 18.66 -0.15 7.57
C ASP A 254 17.95 0.25 8.86
N VAL A 255 16.82 -0.41 9.13
CA VAL A 255 15.97 -0.18 10.29
C VAL A 255 16.02 -1.42 11.15
N HIS A 256 16.38 -1.27 12.42
CA HIS A 256 16.48 -2.38 13.37
C HIS A 256 15.72 -2.05 14.65
N VAL A 257 14.68 -2.80 14.97
CA VAL A 257 14.00 -2.66 16.26
C VAL A 257 14.84 -3.35 17.35
N LYS A 258 15.34 -2.57 18.32
CA LYS A 258 16.18 -3.12 19.41
C LYS A 258 15.40 -4.13 20.24
N ASN A 259 16.09 -5.17 20.72
CA ASN A 259 15.54 -6.24 21.56
C ASN A 259 14.38 -7.04 20.94
N ALA A 260 14.04 -6.84 19.66
CA ALA A 260 13.17 -7.73 18.92
C ALA A 260 14.00 -8.90 18.38
N THR A 261 13.45 -10.13 18.40
CA THR A 261 14.15 -11.28 17.78
C THR A 261 14.22 -11.14 16.26
N ILE A 262 13.19 -10.52 15.68
CA ILE A 262 13.06 -10.15 14.27
C ILE A 262 12.40 -8.77 14.20
N GLY A 263 12.88 -7.91 13.30
CA GLY A 263 12.39 -6.54 13.17
C GLY A 263 13.24 -5.67 12.24
N ASN A 264 13.95 -6.31 11.30
CA ASN A 264 14.79 -5.63 10.33
C ASN A 264 13.94 -5.22 9.12
N SER A 265 14.13 -4.00 8.63
CA SER A 265 13.53 -3.50 7.39
C SER A 265 14.46 -2.48 6.74
N THR A 266 14.12 -1.98 5.55
CA THR A 266 14.84 -0.87 4.91
C THR A 266 13.92 0.35 4.75
N ALA A 267 14.33 1.50 5.30
CA ALA A 267 13.68 2.77 5.05
C ALA A 267 14.20 3.41 3.76
N TYR A 268 13.28 3.88 2.92
CA TYR A 268 13.55 4.57 1.67
C TYR A 268 13.22 6.06 1.81
N LEU A 269 14.25 6.90 1.81
CA LEU A 269 14.14 8.35 1.85
C LEU A 269 13.99 8.85 0.41
N VAL A 270 12.73 9.16 0.06
CA VAL A 270 12.32 9.47 -1.31
C VAL A 270 12.26 11.00 -1.50
N PRO A 271 13.01 11.56 -2.47
CA PRO A 271 12.96 12.99 -2.76
C PRO A 271 11.57 13.48 -3.20
N PRO A 272 11.26 14.78 -3.04
CA PRO A 272 9.95 15.35 -3.41
C PRO A 272 9.57 15.16 -4.89
N THR A 273 10.56 15.10 -5.79
CA THR A 273 10.35 15.00 -7.24
C THR A 273 10.95 13.72 -7.81
N GLY A 274 10.31 13.18 -8.84
CA GLY A 274 10.74 12.00 -9.58
C GLY A 274 9.55 11.06 -9.82
N ILE A 275 9.84 9.82 -10.22
CA ILE A 275 8.82 8.82 -10.55
C ILE A 275 8.73 7.77 -9.44
N THR A 276 7.52 7.37 -9.07
CA THR A 276 7.27 6.22 -8.19
C THR A 276 6.39 5.21 -8.92
N ILE A 277 6.86 3.97 -9.03
CA ILE A 277 6.02 2.84 -9.46
C ILE A 277 5.31 2.29 -8.24
N ILE A 278 3.98 2.32 -8.25
CA ILE A 278 3.15 1.57 -7.30
C ILE A 278 2.72 0.28 -7.99
N SER A 279 3.23 -0.85 -7.53
CA SER A 279 2.90 -2.15 -8.11
C SER A 279 2.08 -2.99 -7.16
N ASP A 280 0.98 -3.53 -7.67
CA ASP A 280 0.36 -4.73 -7.11
C ASP A 280 1.31 -5.93 -7.23
N ILE A 281 0.99 -7.05 -6.58
CA ILE A 281 1.85 -8.22 -6.49
C ILE A 281 1.19 -9.45 -7.10
N ASP A 282 -0.02 -9.79 -6.65
CA ASP A 282 -0.72 -11.00 -7.10
C ASP A 282 -1.15 -10.87 -8.56
N ASP A 283 -0.92 -11.91 -9.37
CA ASP A 283 -1.21 -11.97 -10.80
C ASP A 283 -0.59 -10.89 -11.71
N ILE A 284 0.31 -10.06 -11.18
CA ILE A 284 1.14 -9.13 -11.95
C ILE A 284 2.64 -9.33 -11.74
N LEU A 285 3.11 -9.50 -10.50
CA LEU A 285 4.52 -9.77 -10.18
C LEU A 285 4.75 -11.25 -9.85
N ARG A 286 3.71 -11.95 -9.42
CA ARG A 286 3.73 -13.41 -9.20
C ARG A 286 2.50 -14.06 -9.79
N VAL A 287 2.62 -15.35 -10.08
CA VAL A 287 1.49 -16.19 -10.47
C VAL A 287 0.73 -16.61 -9.23
N THR A 288 -0.50 -16.12 -9.07
CA THR A 288 -1.40 -16.52 -7.97
C THR A 288 -2.60 -17.26 -8.53
N LYS A 289 -3.21 -16.72 -9.58
CA LYS A 289 -4.46 -17.15 -10.20
C LYS A 289 -5.64 -17.00 -9.27
N ILE A 290 -5.85 -15.79 -8.77
CA ILE A 290 -6.98 -15.52 -7.86
C ILE A 290 -8.30 -15.95 -8.51
N TYR A 291 -8.42 -15.77 -9.83
CA TYR A 291 -9.57 -16.15 -10.65
C TYR A 291 -9.79 -17.68 -10.78
N GLU A 292 -8.87 -18.53 -10.33
CA GLU A 292 -9.04 -19.98 -10.19
C GLU A 292 -8.93 -20.38 -8.70
N PRO A 293 -10.02 -20.31 -7.89
CA PRO A 293 -9.93 -20.31 -6.42
C PRO A 293 -9.11 -21.45 -5.79
N GLU A 294 -9.27 -22.69 -6.27
CA GLU A 294 -8.49 -23.84 -5.77
C GLU A 294 -6.99 -23.68 -6.08
N GLN A 295 -6.68 -23.20 -7.28
CA GLN A 295 -5.31 -22.97 -7.70
C GLN A 295 -4.71 -21.75 -6.99
N GLY A 296 -5.50 -20.68 -6.81
CA GLY A 296 -5.17 -19.50 -6.02
C GLY A 296 -4.79 -19.81 -4.59
N LEU A 297 -5.57 -20.67 -3.93
CA LEU A 297 -5.28 -21.15 -2.58
C LEU A 297 -3.95 -21.91 -2.50
N ILE A 298 -3.77 -22.92 -3.37
CA ILE A 298 -2.55 -23.72 -3.35
C ILE A 298 -1.31 -22.87 -3.71
N ASN A 299 -1.43 -21.94 -4.65
CA ASN A 299 -0.35 -21.02 -5.02
C ASN A 299 -0.02 -20.03 -3.89
N SER A 300 -1.02 -19.62 -3.10
CA SER A 300 -0.81 -18.69 -1.99
C SER A 300 -0.25 -19.37 -0.75
N PHE A 301 -0.73 -20.57 -0.42
CA PHE A 301 -0.41 -21.23 0.84
C PHE A 301 0.70 -22.27 0.76
N ALA A 302 0.80 -23.01 -0.34
CA ALA A 302 1.62 -24.21 -0.39
C ALA A 302 2.74 -24.15 -1.43
N ARG A 303 2.55 -23.54 -2.59
CA ARG A 303 3.57 -23.55 -3.65
C ARG A 303 4.53 -22.37 -3.54
N PRO A 304 5.81 -22.57 -3.87
CA PRO A 304 6.77 -21.46 -3.93
C PRO A 304 6.25 -20.37 -4.86
N PHE A 305 6.39 -19.12 -4.46
CA PHE A 305 5.97 -18.00 -5.30
C PHE A 305 6.86 -17.93 -6.53
N THR A 306 6.22 -17.79 -7.70
CA THR A 306 6.89 -17.73 -9.00
C THR A 306 6.60 -16.40 -9.67
N ALA A 307 7.63 -15.74 -10.18
CA ALA A 307 7.46 -14.52 -10.96
C ALA A 307 6.59 -14.76 -12.19
N TRP A 308 5.77 -13.77 -12.53
CA TRP A 308 5.01 -13.82 -13.78
C TRP A 308 5.90 -13.41 -14.95
N GLU A 309 6.06 -14.31 -15.91
CA GLU A 309 6.91 -14.16 -17.10
C GLU A 309 8.31 -13.59 -16.75
N ASN A 310 8.81 -12.63 -17.53
CA ASN A 310 10.07 -11.92 -17.32
C ASN A 310 9.87 -10.54 -16.67
N MET A 311 8.82 -10.32 -15.88
CA MET A 311 8.63 -9.08 -15.12
C MET A 311 9.85 -8.65 -14.27
N PRO A 312 10.62 -9.57 -13.65
CA PRO A 312 11.88 -9.21 -12.99
C PRO A 312 12.86 -8.46 -13.91
N ASP A 313 12.91 -8.81 -15.19
CA ASP A 313 13.78 -8.17 -16.18
C ASP A 313 13.28 -6.77 -16.55
N ILE A 314 11.96 -6.61 -16.70
CA ILE A 314 11.31 -5.31 -16.94
C ILE A 314 11.61 -4.33 -15.80
N TYR A 315 11.37 -4.76 -14.55
CA TYR A 315 11.59 -3.92 -13.37
C TYR A 315 13.07 -3.61 -13.15
N ARG A 316 13.95 -4.58 -13.39
CA ARG A 316 15.41 -4.35 -13.34
C ARG A 316 15.81 -3.30 -14.38
N ASN A 317 15.31 -3.40 -15.62
CA ASN A 317 15.61 -2.42 -16.65
C ASN A 317 15.15 -1.01 -16.26
N TRP A 318 13.92 -0.85 -15.74
CA TRP A 318 13.44 0.44 -15.24
C TRP A 318 14.29 0.98 -14.09
N SER A 319 14.65 0.12 -13.13
CA SER A 319 15.53 0.47 -12.00
C SER A 319 16.89 1.01 -12.45
N THR A 320 17.45 0.45 -13.53
CA THR A 320 18.77 0.84 -14.04
C THR A 320 18.74 2.00 -15.02
N SER A 321 17.63 2.19 -15.74
CA SER A 321 17.51 3.22 -16.78
C SER A 321 16.92 4.53 -16.29
N LEU A 322 16.22 4.52 -15.15
CA LEU A 322 15.58 5.70 -14.55
C LEU A 322 16.25 6.06 -13.21
N PRO A 323 17.08 7.12 -13.15
CA PRO A 323 17.96 7.39 -12.00
C PRO A 323 17.26 7.94 -10.75
N ASP A 324 16.01 8.40 -10.84
CA ASP A 324 15.21 8.98 -9.75
C ASP A 324 13.94 8.16 -9.45
N LEU A 325 13.89 6.92 -9.95
CA LEU A 325 12.77 6.01 -9.82
C LEU A 325 12.73 5.35 -8.44
N HIS A 326 11.58 5.40 -7.77
CA HIS A 326 11.31 4.65 -6.55
C HIS A 326 10.29 3.54 -6.81
N PHE A 327 10.46 2.37 -6.19
CA PHE A 327 9.45 1.31 -6.19
C PHE A 327 8.68 1.31 -4.87
N HIS A 328 7.37 1.21 -4.97
CA HIS A 328 6.48 1.00 -3.84
C HIS A 328 5.59 -0.22 -4.16
N TYR A 329 5.72 -1.27 -3.37
CA TYR A 329 4.94 -2.49 -3.53
C TYR A 329 3.72 -2.43 -2.62
N LEU A 330 2.56 -2.77 -3.15
CA LEU A 330 1.29 -2.65 -2.42
C LEU A 330 0.47 -3.92 -2.61
N THR A 331 -0.01 -4.49 -1.52
CA THR A 331 -0.95 -5.62 -1.55
C THR A 331 -2.12 -5.38 -0.58
N THR A 332 -3.27 -5.98 -0.88
CA THR A 332 -4.43 -5.99 0.03
C THR A 332 -4.47 -7.24 0.92
N THR A 333 -3.45 -8.10 0.80
CA THR A 333 -3.23 -9.24 1.67
C THR A 333 -2.96 -8.78 3.11
N PRO A 334 -3.45 -9.47 4.16
CA PRO A 334 -3.18 -9.11 5.55
C PRO A 334 -1.68 -9.05 5.89
N GLU A 335 -1.34 -8.14 6.79
CA GLU A 335 0.03 -7.97 7.27
C GLU A 335 0.67 -9.25 7.82
N GLN A 336 -0.09 -10.17 8.44
CA GLN A 336 0.47 -11.39 9.03
C GLN A 336 1.33 -12.19 8.04
N VAL A 337 0.93 -12.26 6.77
CA VAL A 337 1.60 -13.06 5.73
C VAL A 337 2.57 -12.24 4.87
N THR A 338 2.80 -10.97 5.22
CA THR A 338 3.56 -10.03 4.39
C THR A 338 5.03 -10.42 4.26
N ARG A 339 5.59 -11.20 5.18
CA ARG A 339 7.00 -11.61 5.11
C ARG A 339 7.30 -12.46 3.91
N SER A 340 6.49 -13.50 3.68
CA SER A 340 6.62 -14.35 2.48
C SER A 340 6.55 -13.54 1.18
N TYR A 341 5.72 -12.49 1.16
CA TYR A 341 5.62 -11.56 0.03
C TYR A 341 6.88 -10.71 -0.12
N MET A 342 7.36 -10.07 0.95
CA MET A 342 8.60 -9.28 0.95
C MET A 342 9.82 -10.12 0.55
N GLU A 343 9.95 -11.33 1.08
CA GLU A 343 11.02 -12.27 0.71
C GLU A 343 11.01 -12.58 -0.78
N PHE A 344 9.85 -12.90 -1.35
CA PHE A 344 9.71 -13.13 -2.78
C PHE A 344 10.02 -11.87 -3.60
N ILE A 345 9.46 -10.72 -3.21
CA ILE A 345 9.63 -9.46 -3.93
C ILE A 345 11.11 -9.08 -3.94
N TYR A 346 11.78 -9.05 -2.79
CA TYR A 346 13.19 -8.67 -2.74
C TYR A 346 14.14 -9.76 -3.23
N ALA A 347 13.70 -11.01 -3.42
CA ALA A 347 14.50 -12.00 -4.14
C ALA A 347 14.51 -11.79 -5.67
N ASN A 348 13.48 -11.13 -6.22
CA ASN A 348 13.26 -11.09 -7.68
C ASN A 348 13.20 -9.67 -8.27
N TYR A 349 12.85 -8.67 -7.46
CA TYR A 349 12.57 -7.30 -7.89
C TYR A 349 13.49 -6.28 -7.20
N PRO A 350 13.60 -5.05 -7.73
CA PRO A 350 14.34 -3.97 -7.08
C PRO A 350 13.83 -3.68 -5.66
N GLY A 351 14.72 -3.15 -4.81
CA GLY A 351 14.32 -2.73 -3.47
C GLY A 351 13.36 -1.53 -3.54
N GLY A 352 12.39 -1.50 -2.64
CA GLY A 352 11.38 -0.46 -2.54
C GLY A 352 10.62 -0.53 -1.23
N SER A 353 9.90 0.54 -0.91
CA SER A 353 8.99 0.57 0.25
C SER A 353 7.80 -0.36 0.02
N PHE A 354 7.08 -0.71 1.08
CA PHE A 354 6.00 -1.70 1.02
C PHE A 354 4.77 -1.21 1.79
N ASP A 355 3.57 -1.50 1.29
CA ASP A 355 2.31 -1.37 2.03
C ASP A 355 1.51 -2.67 1.88
N THR A 356 0.81 -3.03 2.95
CA THR A 356 -0.02 -4.23 3.05
C THR A 356 -1.31 -3.88 3.76
N ARG A 357 -2.28 -4.81 3.84
CA ARG A 357 -3.51 -4.53 4.59
C ARG A 357 -3.25 -4.62 6.10
N PRO A 358 -3.39 -3.52 6.87
CA PRO A 358 -3.22 -3.53 8.32
C PRO A 358 -4.33 -4.34 9.01
N LEU A 359 -4.09 -4.76 10.25
CA LEU A 359 -5.11 -5.47 11.04
C LEU A 359 -6.15 -4.53 11.63
N ASN A 360 -5.73 -3.35 12.06
CA ASN A 360 -6.56 -2.29 12.58
C ASN A 360 -7.11 -1.43 11.43
N PHE A 361 -8.43 -1.30 11.42
CA PHE A 361 -9.16 -0.37 10.55
C PHE A 361 -9.81 0.72 11.40
N SER A 362 -9.00 1.61 11.97
CA SER A 362 -9.51 2.78 12.70
C SER A 362 -10.17 3.82 11.77
N ASP A 363 -9.95 3.69 10.46
CA ASP A 363 -10.51 4.53 9.41
C ASP A 363 -11.55 3.75 8.59
N VAL A 364 -12.77 4.27 8.53
CA VAL A 364 -13.90 3.69 7.76
C VAL A 364 -13.55 3.56 6.27
N SER A 365 -12.75 4.46 5.72
CA SER A 365 -12.30 4.39 4.32
C SER A 365 -11.33 3.23 4.08
N ALA A 366 -10.46 2.91 5.05
CA ALA A 366 -9.59 1.75 5.00
C ALA A 366 -10.39 0.43 5.08
N THR A 367 -11.53 0.42 5.80
CA THR A 367 -12.44 -0.73 5.86
C THR A 367 -13.16 -0.97 4.53
N LEU A 368 -13.51 0.09 3.80
CA LEU A 368 -14.34 0.02 2.59
C LEU A 368 -13.54 -0.09 1.29
N SER A 369 -12.36 0.54 1.21
CA SER A 369 -11.43 0.40 0.08
C SER A 369 -9.99 0.60 0.53
N ILE A 370 -9.40 -0.47 1.06
CA ILE A 370 -8.03 -0.43 1.59
C ILE A 370 -7.00 -0.04 0.54
N ARG A 371 -7.12 -0.55 -0.70
CA ARG A 371 -6.17 -0.26 -1.78
C ARG A 371 -6.18 1.24 -2.10
N LYS A 372 -7.38 1.83 -2.27
CA LYS A 372 -7.51 3.26 -2.50
C LYS A 372 -6.92 4.08 -1.34
N PHE A 373 -7.24 3.71 -0.10
CA PHE A 373 -6.71 4.38 1.08
C PHE A 373 -5.17 4.42 1.11
N LEU A 374 -4.53 3.28 0.84
CA LEU A 374 -3.07 3.18 0.82
C LEU A 374 -2.45 4.00 -0.33
N ILE A 375 -3.01 3.94 -1.54
CA ILE A 375 -2.51 4.74 -2.68
C ILE A 375 -2.67 6.23 -2.42
N GLN A 376 -3.84 6.65 -1.90
CA GLN A 376 -4.11 8.04 -1.53
C GLN A 376 -3.08 8.55 -0.52
N LYS A 377 -2.77 7.78 0.53
CA LYS A 377 -1.76 8.15 1.53
C LYS A 377 -0.40 8.41 0.88
N VAL A 378 0.03 7.57 -0.06
CA VAL A 378 1.31 7.77 -0.78
C VAL A 378 1.26 9.03 -1.66
N PHE A 379 0.17 9.26 -2.38
CA PHE A 379 0.00 10.44 -3.23
C PHE A 379 0.03 11.74 -2.43
N GLU A 380 -0.66 11.77 -1.28
CA GLU A 380 -0.68 12.90 -0.36
C GLU A 380 0.69 13.12 0.31
N THR A 381 1.44 12.04 0.54
CA THR A 381 2.79 12.11 1.10
C THR A 381 3.79 12.75 0.13
N PHE A 382 3.64 12.49 -1.18
CA PHE A 382 4.55 12.92 -2.23
C PHE A 382 3.83 13.73 -3.32
N PRO A 383 3.35 14.95 -3.01
CA PRO A 383 2.46 15.69 -3.89
C PRO A 383 3.10 16.14 -5.22
N GLU A 384 4.43 16.18 -5.29
CA GLU A 384 5.20 16.62 -6.46
C GLU A 384 5.77 15.45 -7.30
N ARG A 385 5.61 14.19 -6.85
CA ARG A 385 6.05 13.02 -7.62
C ARG A 385 5.03 12.63 -8.67
N LYS A 386 5.54 11.96 -9.71
CA LYS A 386 4.71 11.27 -10.71
C LYS A 386 4.58 9.81 -10.35
N PHE A 387 3.42 9.23 -10.62
CA PHE A 387 3.10 7.85 -10.28
C PHE A 387 2.80 7.04 -11.52
N ILE A 388 3.35 5.83 -11.53
CA ILE A 388 3.02 4.77 -12.49
C ILE A 388 2.35 3.66 -11.69
N LEU A 389 1.10 3.37 -12.02
CA LEU A 389 0.31 2.33 -11.35
C LEU A 389 0.39 1.04 -12.17
N VAL A 390 0.83 -0.06 -11.57
CA VAL A 390 0.98 -1.36 -12.24
C VAL A 390 0.15 -2.41 -11.51
N ALA A 391 -0.72 -3.11 -12.23
CA ALA A 391 -1.61 -4.14 -11.67
C ALA A 391 -2.16 -5.04 -12.78
N ASP A 392 -3.19 -5.82 -12.50
CA ASP A 392 -3.88 -6.68 -13.45
C ASP A 392 -5.42 -6.47 -13.42
N THR A 393 -6.10 -7.10 -14.37
CA THR A 393 -7.56 -6.96 -14.55
C THR A 393 -8.41 -7.85 -13.65
N SER A 394 -7.83 -8.85 -12.98
CA SER A 394 -8.59 -9.79 -12.14
C SER A 394 -8.98 -9.23 -10.77
N ASN A 395 -8.42 -8.07 -10.39
CA ASN A 395 -8.79 -7.30 -9.22
C ASN A 395 -9.79 -6.18 -9.56
N SER A 396 -11.03 -6.29 -9.08
CA SER A 396 -12.07 -5.28 -9.35
C SER A 396 -11.84 -3.94 -8.67
N ASP A 397 -11.19 -3.93 -7.51
CA ASP A 397 -10.77 -2.71 -6.82
C ASP A 397 -9.72 -1.93 -7.63
N VAL A 398 -8.78 -2.61 -8.30
CA VAL A 398 -7.84 -1.98 -9.26
C VAL A 398 -8.61 -1.28 -10.38
N MET A 399 -9.51 -2.01 -11.03
CA MET A 399 -10.27 -1.52 -12.18
C MET A 399 -11.17 -0.32 -11.84
N ARG A 400 -11.63 -0.23 -10.59
CA ARG A 400 -12.38 0.91 -10.06
C ARG A 400 -11.47 2.06 -9.60
N ASP A 401 -10.46 1.76 -8.79
CA ASP A 401 -9.76 2.77 -8.00
C ASP A 401 -8.61 3.41 -8.79
N TYR A 402 -7.89 2.70 -9.65
CA TYR A 402 -6.77 3.27 -10.42
C TYR A 402 -7.20 4.40 -11.37
N PRO A 403 -8.22 4.23 -12.22
CA PRO A 403 -8.70 5.35 -13.05
C PRO A 403 -9.27 6.49 -12.19
N LYS A 404 -9.86 6.18 -11.03
CA LYS A 404 -10.33 7.19 -10.07
C LYS A 404 -9.18 7.99 -9.47
N MET A 405 -8.05 7.37 -9.15
CA MET A 405 -6.85 8.10 -8.71
C MET A 405 -6.33 9.06 -9.77
N ALA A 406 -6.37 8.69 -11.05
CA ALA A 406 -5.95 9.59 -12.15
C ALA A 406 -6.86 10.82 -12.31
N THR A 407 -8.14 10.70 -11.94
CA THR A 407 -9.10 11.83 -11.99
C THR A 407 -9.07 12.68 -10.71
N GLU A 408 -8.91 12.07 -9.54
CA GLU A 408 -8.85 12.76 -8.25
C GLU A 408 -7.49 13.47 -8.00
N PHE A 409 -6.41 12.95 -8.58
CA PHE A 409 -5.06 13.50 -8.47
C PHE A 409 -4.50 13.89 -9.85
N PRO A 410 -5.12 14.89 -10.52
CA PRO A 410 -4.78 15.24 -11.90
C PRO A 410 -3.31 15.66 -12.01
N GLY A 411 -2.61 15.05 -12.95
CA GLY A 411 -1.20 15.33 -13.23
C GLY A 411 -0.21 14.59 -12.33
N GLN A 412 -0.63 13.88 -11.28
CA GLN A 412 0.26 12.98 -10.54
C GLN A 412 0.34 11.59 -11.18
N VAL A 413 -0.79 11.01 -11.60
CA VAL A 413 -0.80 9.72 -12.32
C VAL A 413 -0.34 9.93 -13.76
N GLN A 414 0.80 9.34 -14.08
CA GLN A 414 1.40 9.42 -15.41
C GLN A 414 1.00 8.22 -16.27
N CYS A 415 1.07 7.01 -15.70
CA CYS A 415 0.76 5.77 -16.39
C CYS A 415 -0.12 4.86 -15.53
N ILE A 416 -1.03 4.13 -16.17
CA ILE A 416 -1.74 2.98 -15.61
C ILE A 416 -1.47 1.77 -16.53
N LEU A 417 -0.70 0.80 -16.05
CA LEU A 417 -0.30 -0.38 -16.79
C LEU A 417 -1.01 -1.60 -16.19
N LEU A 418 -1.88 -2.23 -16.97
CA LEU A 418 -2.74 -3.32 -16.52
C LEU A 418 -2.48 -4.59 -17.32
N ARG A 419 -2.05 -5.65 -16.66
CA ARG A 419 -2.02 -6.97 -17.29
C ARG A 419 -3.46 -7.44 -17.52
N ASN A 420 -3.81 -7.70 -18.78
CA ASN A 420 -5.10 -8.29 -19.13
C ASN A 420 -5.06 -9.81 -18.95
N THR A 421 -5.33 -10.26 -17.73
CA THR A 421 -5.34 -11.67 -17.32
C THR A 421 -6.34 -12.49 -18.16
N SER A 422 -7.52 -11.95 -18.46
CA SER A 422 -8.51 -12.62 -19.31
C SER A 422 -8.03 -12.89 -20.75
N GLY A 423 -7.05 -12.11 -21.22
CA GLY A 423 -6.43 -12.24 -22.53
C GLY A 423 -5.33 -13.28 -22.60
N THR A 424 -4.61 -13.54 -21.51
CA THR A 424 -3.52 -14.54 -21.46
C THR A 424 -3.90 -15.85 -20.79
N ASP A 425 -4.84 -15.81 -19.86
CA ASP A 425 -5.13 -16.90 -18.95
C ASP A 425 -6.55 -17.41 -19.22
N SER A 426 -6.66 -18.52 -19.94
CA SER A 426 -7.96 -19.06 -20.36
C SER A 426 -8.87 -19.46 -19.19
N GLY A 427 -8.32 -19.67 -18.00
CA GLY A 427 -9.05 -19.91 -16.76
C GLY A 427 -9.68 -18.65 -16.15
N ASP A 428 -9.20 -17.45 -16.51
CA ASP A 428 -9.81 -16.21 -16.05
C ASP A 428 -11.11 -15.94 -16.80
N LYS A 429 -12.19 -15.83 -16.04
CA LYS A 429 -13.57 -15.57 -16.50
C LYS A 429 -14.20 -14.45 -15.70
N PHE A 430 -13.40 -13.68 -14.98
CA PHE A 430 -13.91 -12.61 -14.16
C PHE A 430 -14.26 -11.41 -15.02
N PRO A 431 -15.48 -10.88 -14.86
CA PRO A 431 -15.82 -9.66 -15.53
C PRO A 431 -15.11 -8.48 -14.85
N TYR A 432 -14.64 -7.54 -15.66
CA TYR A 432 -14.04 -6.29 -15.20
C TYR A 432 -14.65 -5.09 -15.91
N ASP A 433 -14.86 -3.99 -15.20
CA ASP A 433 -15.43 -2.77 -15.76
C ASP A 433 -14.33 -1.82 -16.25
N THR A 434 -14.43 -1.40 -17.51
CA THR A 434 -13.51 -0.44 -18.14
C THR A 434 -14.08 0.98 -18.22
N SER A 435 -15.28 1.22 -17.68
CA SER A 435 -15.97 2.52 -17.75
C SER A 435 -15.16 3.68 -17.15
N GLY A 436 -14.38 3.41 -16.08
CA GLY A 436 -13.51 4.41 -15.44
C GLY A 436 -12.42 4.98 -16.36
N PHE A 437 -12.07 4.29 -17.44
CA PHE A 437 -11.04 4.71 -18.39
C PHE A 437 -11.58 5.61 -19.52
N LYS A 438 -12.90 5.76 -19.63
CA LYS A 438 -13.56 6.41 -20.78
C LYS A 438 -13.08 7.83 -21.08
N ASP A 439 -12.85 8.60 -20.02
CA ASP A 439 -12.46 10.01 -20.11
C ASP A 439 -10.95 10.23 -19.89
N LEU A 440 -10.19 9.13 -19.75
CA LEU A 440 -8.73 9.19 -19.64
C LEU A 440 -8.10 9.25 -21.04
N ASN A 441 -6.98 9.96 -21.16
CA ASN A 441 -6.20 9.93 -22.40
C ASN A 441 -5.58 8.54 -22.57
N GLN A 442 -5.76 7.93 -23.75
CA GLN A 442 -5.21 6.61 -24.09
C GLN A 442 -3.68 6.54 -23.94
N SER A 443 -2.95 7.67 -24.06
CA SER A 443 -1.51 7.68 -23.79
C SER A 443 -1.14 7.36 -22.34
N ASN A 444 -2.08 7.55 -21.40
CA ASN A 444 -1.85 7.43 -19.97
C ASN A 444 -2.15 6.03 -19.42
N TYR A 445 -2.68 5.11 -20.24
CA TYR A 445 -2.95 3.75 -19.80
C TYR A 445 -2.72 2.72 -20.90
N MET A 446 -2.39 1.49 -20.50
CA MET A 446 -2.25 0.35 -21.40
C MET A 446 -2.66 -0.94 -20.70
N PHE A 447 -3.59 -1.65 -21.33
CA PHE A 447 -3.89 -3.05 -21.07
C PHE A 447 -2.94 -3.89 -21.94
N PHE A 448 -2.02 -4.59 -21.30
CA PHE A 448 -0.99 -5.38 -21.97
C PHE A 448 -1.19 -6.88 -21.72
N LEU A 449 -0.62 -7.73 -22.58
CA LEU A 449 -0.80 -9.17 -22.50
C LEU A 449 0.44 -9.83 -21.90
N HIS A 450 1.62 -9.50 -22.43
CA HIS A 450 2.88 -10.08 -22.00
C HIS A 450 3.78 -9.04 -21.36
N ALA A 451 4.66 -9.45 -20.45
CA ALA A 451 5.61 -8.55 -19.80
C ALA A 451 6.49 -7.80 -20.82
N ASP A 452 6.82 -8.43 -21.95
CA ASP A 452 7.57 -7.81 -23.05
C ASP A 452 6.83 -6.66 -23.75
N ASP A 453 5.50 -6.55 -23.62
CA ASP A 453 4.73 -5.42 -24.15
C ASP A 453 5.08 -4.10 -23.44
N LEU A 454 5.66 -4.18 -22.24
CA LEU A 454 6.14 -3.05 -21.43
C LEU A 454 7.55 -2.57 -21.85
N THR A 455 8.18 -3.25 -22.81
CA THR A 455 9.49 -2.83 -23.33
C THR A 455 9.37 -1.59 -24.19
N ASN A 456 10.42 -0.77 -24.20
CA ASN A 456 10.54 0.44 -25.03
C ASN A 456 9.49 1.55 -24.75
N LEU A 457 8.80 1.51 -23.60
CA LEU A 457 7.98 2.64 -23.13
C LEU A 457 8.87 3.79 -22.67
N ASP A 458 8.52 5.03 -23.02
CA ASP A 458 9.19 6.22 -22.50
C ASP A 458 8.49 6.70 -21.22
N LEU A 459 8.73 5.91 -20.16
CA LEU A 459 8.20 6.18 -18.83
C LEU A 459 8.76 7.48 -18.23
N ALA A 460 9.85 8.04 -18.73
CA ALA A 460 10.36 9.32 -18.22
C ALA A 460 9.49 10.50 -18.69
N ASN A 461 8.97 10.43 -19.91
CA ASN A 461 8.15 11.48 -20.52
C ASN A 461 6.64 11.20 -20.50
N GLY A 462 6.22 10.08 -19.89
CA GLY A 462 4.81 9.71 -19.78
C GLY A 462 4.21 9.11 -21.04
N ASP A 463 5.02 8.54 -21.93
CA ASP A 463 4.51 7.70 -23.02
C ASP A 463 4.40 6.25 -22.54
N CYS A 464 3.19 5.91 -22.08
CA CYS A 464 2.88 4.64 -21.45
C CYS A 464 2.17 3.67 -22.40
N TYR A 465 2.00 4.04 -23.68
CA TYR A 465 1.13 3.33 -24.59
C TYR A 465 1.88 2.78 -25.81
N ASN A 466 2.14 1.47 -25.78
CA ASN A 466 2.61 0.76 -26.96
C ASN A 466 1.46 0.55 -27.96
N LYS A 467 1.45 1.37 -29.02
CA LYS A 467 0.43 1.37 -30.08
C LYS A 467 0.31 0.05 -30.84
N SER A 468 1.29 -0.85 -30.75
CA SER A 468 1.18 -2.18 -31.37
C SER A 468 0.23 -3.11 -30.62
N ILE A 469 -0.16 -2.78 -29.38
CA ILE A 469 -1.00 -3.60 -28.51
C ILE A 469 -2.46 -3.15 -28.60
N PRO A 470 -3.35 -3.93 -29.23
CA PRO A 470 -4.77 -3.58 -29.34
C PRO A 470 -5.43 -3.56 -27.96
N GLN A 471 -6.12 -2.46 -27.63
CA GLN A 471 -6.76 -2.29 -26.32
C GLN A 471 -8.19 -2.85 -26.27
N ASN A 472 -8.93 -2.72 -27.38
CA ASN A 472 -10.30 -3.24 -27.55
C ASN A 472 -11.27 -2.92 -26.40
N LEU A 473 -11.17 -1.72 -25.81
CA LEU A 473 -12.03 -1.32 -24.70
C LEU A 473 -13.46 -0.99 -25.17
N THR A 474 -14.44 -1.41 -24.38
CA THR A 474 -15.87 -1.14 -24.54
C THR A 474 -16.33 0.01 -23.65
N PHE A 475 -15.49 0.43 -22.70
CA PHE A 475 -15.83 1.37 -21.62
C PHE A 475 -17.08 0.94 -20.84
N SER A 476 -17.18 -0.37 -20.65
CA SER A 476 -18.18 -1.08 -19.88
C SER A 476 -17.59 -2.40 -19.38
N TYR A 477 -18.43 -3.27 -18.80
CA TYR A 477 -18.01 -4.61 -18.40
C TYR A 477 -17.50 -5.45 -19.60
N GLN A 478 -16.34 -6.06 -19.41
CA GLN A 478 -15.66 -6.98 -20.31
C GLN A 478 -15.32 -8.28 -19.57
N GLY A 479 -14.89 -9.32 -20.30
CA GLY A 479 -14.52 -10.60 -19.69
C GLY A 479 -15.73 -11.48 -19.30
N LEU A 480 -16.94 -11.13 -19.75
CA LEU A 480 -18.14 -11.89 -19.40
C LEU A 480 -18.15 -13.30 -20.02
N PRO A 481 -18.74 -14.30 -19.34
CA PRO A 481 -18.92 -15.64 -19.88
C PRO A 481 -19.58 -15.65 -21.27
N GLY A 482 -19.03 -16.48 -22.17
CA GLY A 482 -19.58 -16.66 -23.52
C GLY A 482 -19.37 -15.48 -24.48
N GLY A 483 -18.53 -14.50 -24.15
CA GLY A 483 -18.24 -13.35 -25.01
C GLY A 483 -19.36 -12.30 -25.04
N LEU A 484 -20.30 -12.36 -24.09
CA LEU A 484 -21.24 -11.26 -23.86
C LEU A 484 -20.45 -9.98 -23.52
N GLY A 485 -20.87 -8.82 -24.00
CA GLY A 485 -20.10 -7.57 -23.81
C GLY A 485 -18.79 -7.46 -24.61
N ALA A 486 -18.42 -8.45 -25.44
CA ALA A 486 -17.23 -8.39 -26.29
C ALA A 486 -17.39 -7.52 -27.54
N THR A 487 -18.52 -6.84 -27.74
CA THR A 487 -18.70 -5.91 -28.86
C THR A 487 -18.04 -4.58 -28.51
N PRO A 488 -16.85 -4.25 -29.03
CA PRO A 488 -16.24 -2.96 -28.78
C PRO A 488 -17.18 -1.92 -29.40
N THR A 489 -17.66 -0.96 -28.61
CA THR A 489 -18.17 0.26 -29.22
C THR A 489 -16.98 0.91 -29.89
N SER A 490 -16.91 0.84 -31.22
CA SER A 490 -15.84 1.45 -32.00
C SER A 490 -15.86 2.97 -31.79
N VAL A 491 -15.14 3.46 -30.81
CA VAL A 491 -14.74 4.87 -30.71
C VAL A 491 -13.30 4.96 -31.19
N ASN A 492 -13.16 4.99 -32.52
CA ASN A 492 -11.96 5.47 -33.16
C ASN A 492 -11.97 7.01 -33.04
N GLY A 493 -11.78 7.50 -31.81
CA GLY A 493 -11.73 8.91 -31.49
C GLY A 493 -10.28 9.37 -31.43
N SER A 494 -9.71 9.70 -32.59
CA SER A 494 -8.49 10.50 -32.64
C SER A 494 -8.80 11.86 -31.99
N ALA A 495 -8.42 12.05 -30.73
CA ALA A 495 -8.53 13.33 -30.03
C ALA A 495 -7.39 14.26 -30.47
N ASN A 496 -7.38 14.65 -31.74
CA ASN A 496 -6.68 15.85 -32.18
C ASN A 496 -7.70 17.00 -32.23
N HIS A 497 -7.74 17.79 -31.17
CA HIS A 497 -8.53 19.01 -31.11
C HIS A 497 -7.95 20.07 -32.05
N THR A 498 -8.50 20.17 -33.26
CA THR A 498 -8.49 21.41 -34.05
C THR A 498 -9.78 21.55 -34.88
N GLY A 499 -10.61 22.54 -34.54
CA GLY A 499 -11.39 23.32 -35.52
C GLY A 499 -12.66 22.72 -36.16
N ALA A 500 -13.81 23.25 -35.73
CA ALA A 500 -15.04 23.58 -36.48
C ALA A 500 -15.43 22.80 -37.77
N ALA A 501 -16.63 22.20 -37.78
CA ALA A 501 -17.73 22.55 -38.70
C ALA A 501 -18.96 21.63 -38.53
N SER A 502 -20.14 22.24 -38.61
CA SER A 502 -21.48 21.64 -38.66
C SER A 502 -21.74 20.78 -39.90
N ALA A 503 -22.54 19.69 -39.78
CA ALA A 503 -23.58 19.28 -40.75
C ALA A 503 -24.35 18.00 -40.31
N LEU A 504 -25.56 18.18 -39.78
CA LEU A 504 -26.85 17.70 -40.33
C LEU A 504 -26.85 16.49 -41.32
N LEU A 505 -27.49 15.35 -40.96
CA LEU A 505 -28.82 14.91 -41.48
C LEU A 505 -29.21 13.43 -41.17
N LYS A 506 -30.46 13.31 -40.70
CA LYS A 506 -31.54 12.35 -41.03
C LYS A 506 -31.58 10.91 -40.49
N GLU A 507 -32.59 10.74 -39.62
CA GLU A 507 -33.57 9.65 -39.51
C GLU A 507 -33.60 8.58 -40.62
N SER A 508 -33.74 7.33 -40.19
CA SER A 508 -34.87 6.50 -40.61
C SER A 508 -35.25 5.51 -39.50
N ALA A 509 -36.46 5.68 -38.98
CA ALA A 509 -37.11 4.75 -38.07
C ALA A 509 -37.44 3.43 -38.76
N SER A 510 -37.23 2.31 -38.07
CA SER A 510 -37.99 1.08 -38.30
C SER A 510 -38.53 0.58 -36.97
N ALA A 511 -39.80 0.89 -36.73
CA ALA A 511 -40.59 0.40 -35.64
C ALA A 511 -40.71 -1.12 -35.69
N LYS A 512 -40.41 -1.78 -34.56
CA LYS A 512 -41.10 -2.98 -34.09
C LYS A 512 -40.70 -3.27 -32.63
N SER A 513 -41.72 -3.42 -31.80
CA SER A 513 -41.70 -3.99 -30.46
C SER A 513 -41.37 -3.05 -29.29
N LEU A 514 -42.33 -2.19 -28.95
CA LEU A 514 -42.46 -1.64 -27.58
C LEU A 514 -43.93 -1.38 -27.24
N VAL A 515 -44.74 -2.44 -27.06
CA VAL A 515 -45.96 -2.40 -26.23
C VAL A 515 -46.28 -3.83 -25.81
N ALA A 516 -45.96 -4.20 -24.56
CA ALA A 516 -46.74 -5.13 -23.70
C ALA A 516 -45.89 -5.56 -22.49
N LEU A 517 -45.69 -4.67 -21.52
CA LEU A 517 -45.43 -5.10 -20.13
C LEU A 517 -46.07 -4.11 -19.16
N VAL A 518 -47.40 -4.02 -19.24
CA VAL A 518 -48.25 -3.46 -18.18
C VAL A 518 -49.37 -4.47 -17.98
N ALA A 519 -49.16 -5.43 -17.09
CA ALA A 519 -50.18 -6.18 -16.34
C ALA A 519 -49.56 -7.42 -15.68
N ALA A 520 -49.15 -7.30 -14.41
CA ALA A 520 -49.23 -8.38 -13.41
C ALA A 520 -48.67 -7.88 -12.07
N MET A 521 -49.40 -7.00 -11.39
CA MET A 521 -49.31 -6.85 -9.93
C MET A 521 -50.72 -7.05 -9.37
N ALA A 522 -51.00 -8.24 -8.84
CA ALA A 522 -51.98 -8.47 -7.78
C ALA A 522 -52.02 -9.96 -7.42
N THR A 523 -52.12 -10.24 -6.12
CA THR A 523 -52.33 -11.53 -5.43
C THR A 523 -51.08 -12.41 -5.30
N ALA A 524 -50.65 -12.90 -4.13
CA ALA A 524 -51.38 -13.20 -2.90
C ALA A 524 -50.51 -13.09 -1.63
N THR A 525 -51.15 -12.60 -0.56
CA THR A 525 -50.76 -12.72 0.85
C THR A 525 -51.31 -14.06 1.40
N PHE A 526 -50.73 -14.55 2.52
CA PHE A 526 -51.15 -15.67 3.41
C PHE A 526 -50.75 -17.10 2.95
N MET A 527 -50.20 -18.03 3.75
CA MET A 527 -50.23 -18.35 5.20
C MET A 527 -49.02 -19.24 5.60
N PHE A 528 -48.59 -19.14 6.88
CA PHE A 528 -48.00 -20.14 7.82
C PHE A 528 -47.17 -21.32 7.26
N LEU A 529 -45.94 -21.57 7.73
CA LEU A 529 -45.56 -21.95 9.11
C LEU A 529 -44.06 -21.75 9.34
#